data_AF-A0A9D9W098-F1
#
_entry.id   AF-A0A9D9W098-F1
#
_cell.length_a   1.000
_cell.length_b   1.000
_cell.length_c   1.000
_cell.angle_alpha   90.00
_cell.angle_beta   90.00
_cell.angle_gamma   90.00
#
_symmetry.space_group_name_H-M   'P 1'
#
loop_
_entity.id
_entity.type
_entity.pdbx_description
1 polymer ?
#
loop_
_entity_poly.entity_id
_entity_poly.type
_entity_poly.pdbx_seq_one_letter_code
_entity_poly.pdbx_strand_id
1 'polypeptide(L)'
;MEPKLIPLRADTLRILRTMGEHRPILMLRGDDDGYGTRWLLDGEQIQPVIAKYLMAGGFVCDRGSTEFGARCLGLTEAGRSFRARGERWWSGLGFFERLAVTLFG
;
A
#
# COMPACT_ATOMS: atom_id res chain seq x y z
N MET A 1 -4.80 -13.55 12.02
CA MET A 1 -3.83 -12.83 12.87
C MET A 1 -3.79 -11.39 12.39
N GLU A 2 -4.30 -10.45 13.18
CA GLU A 2 -4.24 -9.02 12.85
C GLU A 2 -2.77 -8.57 12.76
N PRO A 3 -2.36 -7.86 11.70
CA PRO A 3 -1.07 -7.20 11.74
C PRO A 3 -1.15 -6.04 12.74
N LYS A 4 -0.71 -6.28 13.97
CA LYS A 4 -0.85 -5.35 15.12
C LYS A 4 -0.08 -4.03 14.96
N LEU A 5 0.79 -3.91 13.95
CA LEU A 5 1.58 -2.70 13.67
C LEU A 5 1.54 -2.39 12.18
N ILE A 6 1.25 -1.13 11.83
CA ILE A 6 1.36 -0.62 10.46
C ILE A 6 2.85 -0.61 10.10
N PRO A 7 3.31 -1.40 9.10
CA PRO A 7 4.71 -1.40 8.69
C PRO A 7 5.04 -0.07 8.01
N LEU A 8 6.23 0.49 8.26
CA LEU A 8 6.77 1.67 7.58
C LEU A 8 5.69 2.73 7.34
N ARG A 9 5.24 3.38 8.42
CA ARG A 9 4.00 4.17 8.44
C ARG A 9 4.00 5.27 7.39
N ALA A 10 5.14 5.95 7.24
CA ALA A 10 5.34 6.97 6.22
C ALA A 10 5.13 6.42 4.80
N ASP A 11 5.79 5.30 4.47
CA ASP A 11 5.67 4.66 3.17
C ASP A 11 4.28 4.08 2.91
N THR A 12 3.66 3.47 3.93
CA THR A 12 2.28 2.98 3.83
C THR A 12 1.33 4.15 3.52
N LEU A 13 1.49 5.30 4.18
CA LEU A 13 0.70 6.48 3.87
C LEU A 13 1.01 7.04 2.47
N ARG A 14 2.28 7.07 2.05
CA ARG A 14 2.67 7.47 0.69
C ARG A 14 1.99 6.59 -0.36
N ILE A 15 2.00 5.27 -0.16
CA ILE A 15 1.32 4.31 -1.04
C ILE A 15 -0.18 4.59 -1.08
N LEU A 16 -0.84 4.76 0.07
CA LEU A 16 -2.27 5.07 0.13
C LEU A 16 -2.63 6.40 -0.56
N ARG A 17 -1.76 7.41 -0.45
CA ARG A 17 -1.88 8.69 -1.18
C ARG A 17 -1.79 8.48 -2.68
N THR A 18 -0.75 7.79 -3.14
CA THR A 18 -0.53 7.54 -4.57
C THR A 18 -1.65 6.70 -5.18
N MET A 19 -2.19 5.71 -4.45
CA MET A 19 -3.34 4.94 -4.92
C MET A 19 -4.54 5.83 -5.26
N GLY A 20 -4.80 6.87 -4.45
CA GLY A 20 -5.95 7.76 -4.68
C GLY A 20 -7.25 6.97 -4.81
N GLU A 21 -8.15 7.39 -5.69
CA GLU A 21 -9.39 6.64 -5.99
C GLU A 21 -9.22 5.62 -7.13
N HIS A 22 -8.21 5.77 -7.98
CA HIS A 22 -8.17 5.13 -9.30
C HIS A 22 -6.86 4.42 -9.65
N ARG A 23 -5.80 4.52 -8.83
CA ARG A 23 -4.52 3.86 -9.12
C ARG A 23 -4.41 2.57 -8.31
N PRO A 24 -4.61 1.39 -8.95
CA PRO A 24 -4.50 0.12 -8.25
C PRO A 24 -3.04 -0.25 -7.99
N ILE A 25 -2.81 -1.07 -6.96
CA ILE A 25 -1.56 -1.82 -6.84
C ILE A 25 -1.64 -3.00 -7.81
N LEU A 26 -0.64 -3.15 -8.67
CA LEU A 26 -0.51 -4.29 -9.56
C LEU A 26 0.29 -5.39 -8.86
N MET A 27 -0.30 -6.56 -8.68
CA MET A 27 0.36 -7.75 -8.19
C MET A 27 0.74 -8.64 -9.38
N LEU A 28 2.03 -8.66 -9.69
CA LEU A 28 2.64 -9.54 -10.68
C LEU A 28 3.03 -10.83 -9.97
N ARG A 29 2.32 -11.92 -10.26
CA ARG A 29 2.68 -13.24 -9.74
C ARG A 29 3.96 -13.69 -10.44
N GLY A 30 5.05 -13.76 -9.68
CA GLY A 30 6.25 -14.47 -10.11
C GLY A 30 6.01 -15.95 -9.91
N ASP A 31 5.33 -16.57 -10.87
CA ASP A 31 5.48 -18.00 -11.10
C ASP A 31 6.58 -18.15 -12.15
N ASP A 32 7.57 -19.00 -11.87
CA ASP A 32 8.65 -19.48 -12.76
C ASP A 32 9.94 -18.66 -12.97
N ASP A 33 10.04 -17.39 -12.56
CA ASP A 33 11.26 -16.59 -12.80
C ASP A 33 12.25 -16.52 -11.61
N GLY A 34 11.86 -17.03 -10.44
CA GLY A 34 12.66 -16.97 -9.21
C GLY A 34 12.68 -15.61 -8.50
N TYR A 35 11.96 -14.60 -9.00
CA TYR A 35 11.93 -13.24 -8.42
C TYR A 35 10.77 -13.01 -7.45
N GLY A 36 9.88 -14.00 -7.29
CA GLY A 36 8.72 -13.94 -6.39
C GLY A 36 7.66 -12.92 -6.81
N THR A 37 6.60 -12.79 -6.01
CA THR A 37 5.52 -11.83 -6.31
C THR A 37 6.02 -10.39 -6.21
N ARG A 38 5.94 -9.67 -7.32
CA ARG A 38 6.25 -8.23 -7.40
C ARG A 38 4.98 -7.42 -7.27
N TRP A 39 5.10 -6.28 -6.60
CA TRP A 39 4.00 -5.38 -6.31
C TRP A 39 4.38 -4.02 -6.86
N LEU A 40 3.56 -3.48 -7.77
CA LEU A 40 3.82 -2.20 -8.40
C LEU A 40 2.70 -1.23 -8.08
N LEU A 41 3.04 0.05 -7.95
CA LEU A 41 2.09 1.15 -7.94
C LEU A 41 2.62 2.23 -8.87
N ASP A 42 1.85 2.57 -9.90
CA ASP A 42 2.25 3.57 -10.90
C ASP A 42 3.61 3.27 -11.58
N GLY A 43 3.92 1.97 -11.75
CA GLY A 43 5.19 1.49 -12.31
C GLY A 43 6.33 1.37 -11.29
N GLU A 44 6.20 1.93 -10.08
CA GLU A 44 7.20 1.80 -9.02
C GLU A 44 6.99 0.52 -8.21
N GLN A 45 8.07 -0.18 -7.87
CA GLN A 45 8.00 -1.34 -6.99
C GLN A 45 7.74 -0.91 -5.54
N ILE A 46 6.70 -1.49 -4.93
CA ILE A 46 6.40 -1.30 -3.51
C ILE A 46 6.90 -2.48 -2.68
N GLN A 47 7.22 -2.20 -1.42
CA GLN A 47 7.72 -3.21 -0.51
C GLN A 47 6.64 -4.29 -0.25
N PRO A 48 6.97 -5.59 -0.42
CA PRO A 48 5.99 -6.66 -0.25
C PRO A 48 5.31 -6.69 1.12
N VAL A 49 5.99 -6.24 2.18
CA VAL A 49 5.44 -6.18 3.54
C VAL A 49 4.24 -5.24 3.63
N ILE A 50 4.27 -4.10 2.94
CA ILE A 50 3.17 -3.13 2.93
C ILE A 50 2.00 -3.68 2.11
N ALA A 51 2.28 -4.23 0.92
CA ALA A 51 1.23 -4.77 0.07
C ALA A 51 0.50 -5.96 0.73
N LYS A 52 1.24 -6.86 1.37
CA LYS A 52 0.69 -7.96 2.15
C LYS A 52 -0.10 -7.46 3.36
N TYR A 53 0.37 -6.43 4.07
CA TYR A 53 -0.36 -5.79 5.16
C TYR A 53 -1.71 -5.25 4.69
N LEU A 54 -1.71 -4.49 3.58
CA LEU A 54 -2.91 -3.90 3.01
C LEU A 54 -3.93 -4.96 2.57
N MET A 55 -3.44 -6.05 1.96
CA MET A 55 -4.28 -7.17 1.53
C MET A 55 -4.82 -7.95 2.72
N ALA A 56 -3.97 -8.35 3.68
CA ALA A 56 -4.37 -9.11 4.85
C ALA A 56 -5.33 -8.33 5.77
N GLY A 57 -5.19 -7.01 5.82
CA GLY A 57 -6.10 -6.12 6.55
C GLY A 57 -7.40 -5.77 5.81
N GLY A 58 -7.60 -6.27 4.58
CA GLY A 58 -8.79 -5.96 3.78
C GLY A 58 -8.87 -4.49 3.32
N PHE A 59 -7.75 -3.77 3.34
CA PHE A 59 -7.68 -2.37 2.90
C PHE A 59 -7.64 -2.26 1.36
N VAL A 60 -7.19 -3.33 0.69
CA VAL A 60 -7.27 -3.48 -0.77
C VAL A 60 -7.99 -4.76 -1.14
N CYS A 61 -8.68 -4.76 -2.28
CA CYS A 61 -9.35 -5.93 -2.84
C CYS A 61 -9.00 -6.13 -4.31
N ASP A 62 -9.06 -7.39 -4.75
CA ASP A 62 -8.93 -7.76 -6.16
C ASP A 62 -10.10 -7.17 -6.97
N ARG A 63 -9.75 -6.41 -8.01
CA ARG A 63 -10.66 -5.77 -8.97
C ARG A 63 -10.62 -6.45 -10.34
N GLY A 64 -9.86 -7.53 -10.49
CA GLY A 64 -9.64 -8.25 -11.74
C GLY A 64 -8.17 -8.27 -12.16
N SER A 65 -7.91 -8.64 -13.41
CA SER A 65 -6.57 -8.67 -13.99
C SER A 65 -6.43 -7.72 -15.17
N THR A 66 -5.21 -7.21 -15.38
CA THR A 66 -4.85 -6.52 -16.64
C THR A 66 -4.81 -7.52 -17.80
N GLU A 67 -4.72 -6.99 -19.02
CA GLU A 67 -4.50 -7.77 -20.24
C GLU A 67 -3.22 -8.64 -20.19
N PHE A 68 -2.24 -8.24 -19.38
CA PHE A 68 -0.99 -8.97 -19.15
C PHE A 68 -1.04 -9.89 -17.91
N GLY A 69 -2.23 -10.15 -17.37
CA GLY A 69 -2.44 -11.10 -16.27
C GLY A 69 -2.05 -10.58 -14.87
N ALA A 70 -1.66 -9.30 -14.74
CA ALA A 70 -1.36 -8.71 -13.44
C ALA A 70 -2.65 -8.47 -12.65
N ARG A 71 -2.71 -8.88 -11.38
CA ARG A 71 -3.88 -8.65 -10.53
C ARG A 71 -3.94 -7.17 -10.11
N CYS A 72 -5.10 -6.55 -10.27
CA CYS A 72 -5.34 -5.16 -9.91
C CYS A 72 -5.97 -5.08 -8.52
N LEU A 73 -5.29 -4.45 -7.58
CA LEU A 73 -5.75 -4.29 -6.21
C LEU A 73 -6.17 -2.84 -5.97
N GLY A 74 -7.47 -2.61 -5.87
CA GLY A 74 -8.04 -1.30 -5.59
C GLY A 74 -8.34 -1.09 -4.10
N LEU A 75 -8.44 0.17 -3.65
CA LEU A 75 -8.87 0.46 -2.28
C LEU A 75 -10.31 -0.03 -2.04
N THR A 76 -10.51 -0.62 -0.86
CA THR A 76 -11.83 -0.87 -0.27
C THR A 76 -12.33 0.37 0.46
N GLU A 77 -13.56 0.33 0.98
CA GLU A 77 -14.05 1.37 1.87
C GLU A 77 -13.22 1.49 3.16
N ALA A 78 -12.80 0.34 3.72
CA ALA A 78 -11.89 0.30 4.85
C ALA A 78 -10.54 0.94 4.50
N GLY A 79 -10.02 0.68 3.29
CA GLY A 79 -8.79 1.30 2.78
C GLY A 79 -8.91 2.81 2.62
N ARG A 80 -10.03 3.31 2.08
CA ARG A 80 -10.30 4.76 1.98
C ARG A 80 -10.36 5.43 3.35
N SER A 81 -11.06 4.81 4.29
CA SER A 81 -11.13 5.28 5.69
C SER A 81 -9.76 5.24 6.37
N PHE A 82 -8.93 4.24 6.07
CA PHE A 82 -7.56 4.13 6.57
C PHE A 82 -6.67 5.25 6.02
N ARG A 83 -6.72 5.53 4.71
CA ARG A 83 -6.05 6.67 4.08
C ARG A 83 -6.46 7.98 4.75
N ALA A 84 -7.76 8.23 4.90
CA ALA A 84 -8.27 9.47 5.50
C ALA A 84 -7.78 9.66 6.94
N ARG A 85 -7.72 8.60 7.76
CA ARG A 85 -7.13 8.67 9.11
C ARG A 85 -5.62 8.94 9.05
N GLY A 86 -4.91 8.32 8.12
CA GLY A 86 -3.49 8.58 7.88
C GLY A 86 -3.20 10.02 7.48
N GLU A 87 -4.03 10.62 6.62
CA GLU A 87 -3.93 12.05 6.26
C GLU A 87 -4.09 12.97 7.47
N ARG A 88 -5.08 12.69 8.34
CA ARG A 88 -5.30 13.47 9.56
C ARG A 88 -4.13 13.32 10.53
N TRP A 89 -3.63 12.10 10.70
CA TRP A 89 -2.44 11.84 11.52
C TRP A 89 -1.25 12.63 10.99
N TRP A 90 -0.92 12.52 9.70
CA TRP A 90 0.19 13.26 9.10
C TRP A 90 0.04 14.77 9.22
N SER A 91 -1.18 15.28 9.02
CA SER A 91 -1.49 16.70 9.14
C SER A 91 -1.31 17.21 10.58
N GLY A 92 -1.58 16.35 11.57
CA GLY A 92 -1.38 16.63 12.99
C GLY A 92 0.06 16.57 13.49
N LEU A 93 0.98 15.99 12.71
CA LEU A 93 2.41 15.95 13.07
C LEU A 93 3.09 17.31 12.86
N GLY A 94 3.93 17.69 13.83
CA GLY A 94 4.88 18.79 13.70
C GLY A 94 6.01 18.48 12.71
N PHE A 95 6.79 19.50 12.33
CA PHE A 95 7.88 19.35 11.35
C PHE A 95 8.90 18.27 11.74
N PHE A 96 9.37 18.28 13.00
CA PHE A 96 10.35 17.30 13.50
C PHE A 96 9.80 15.87 13.55
N GLU A 97 8.51 15.71 13.88
CA GLU A 97 7.87 14.39 13.94
C GLU A 97 7.69 13.80 12.54
N ARG A 98 7.31 14.62 11.55
CA ARG A 98 7.28 14.19 10.14
C ARG A 98 8.66 13.73 9.66
N LEU A 99 9.72 14.47 10.04
CA LEU A 99 11.09 14.13 9.68
C LEU A 99 11.52 12.80 10.33
N ALA A 100 11.23 12.62 11.62
CA ALA A 100 11.53 11.39 12.35
C ALA A 100 10.82 10.17 11.75
N VAL A 101 9.53 10.26 11.46
CA VAL A 101 8.76 9.14 10.89
C VAL A 101 9.20 8.82 9.46
N THR A 102 9.64 9.81 8.69
CA THR A 102 10.20 9.57 7.35
C THR A 102 11.54 8.83 7.40
N LEU A 103 12.39 9.16 8.39
CA LEU A 103 13.73 8.58 8.52
C LEU A 103 13.74 7.20 9.21
N PHE A 104 12.85 6.97 10.18
CA PHE A 104 12.85 5.77 11.02
C PHE A 104 11.68 4.80 10.76
N GLY A 105 10.70 5.18 9.93
CA GLY A 105 9.59 4.31 9.52
C GLY A 105 8.37 4.36 10.42
#